data_AF-A0A5C1HYG9-F1
#
_entry.id   AF-A0A5C1HYG9-F1
#
_cell.length_a   1.000
_cell.length_b   1.000
_cell.length_c   1.000
_cell.angle_alpha   90.00
_cell.angle_beta   90.00
_cell.angle_gamma   90.00
#
_symmetry.space_group_name_H-M   'P 1'
#
loop_
_entity.id
_entity.type
_entity.pdbx_description
1 polymer ?
#
loop_
_entity_poly.entity_id
_entity_poly.type
_entity_poly.pdbx_seq_one_letter_code
_entity_poly.pdbx_strand_id
1 'polypeptide(L)'
;MKKIALLVAFLLIGTATLFAQSAVNSDSVAYQLQRQKINNMLAARKQKFGQYEQSLGQHTGIFGFQTKDDIRRSAGILMDIAKTDDAIFKELKILLEYRDFLQKQIQSHSHETESANSDYLKVIAHLQQQNSKLKQQLTASEQRLSTRQTIFVIVILFMGASILLLMFRKTRVKA
;
A
#
# COMPACT_ATOMS: atom_id res chain seq x y z
N MET A 1 -41.05 -8.12 1.30
CA MET A 1 -39.86 -8.80 1.87
C MET A 1 -38.54 -8.40 1.20
N LYS A 2 -38.41 -8.44 -0.13
CA LYS A 2 -37.16 -8.05 -0.84
C LYS A 2 -36.67 -6.61 -0.56
N LYS A 3 -37.58 -5.65 -0.43
CA LYS A 3 -37.26 -4.24 -0.15
C LYS A 3 -36.75 -4.01 1.28
N ILE A 4 -37.24 -4.79 2.25
CA ILE A 4 -36.80 -4.74 3.65
C ILE A 4 -35.42 -5.38 3.77
N ALA A 5 -35.18 -6.49 3.08
CA ALA A 5 -33.86 -7.13 3.03
C ALA A 5 -32.77 -6.20 2.42
N LEU A 6 -33.12 -5.44 1.37
CA LEU A 6 -32.20 -4.44 0.78
C LEU A 6 -31.90 -3.28 1.74
N LEU A 7 -32.90 -2.82 2.50
CA LEU A 7 -32.72 -1.77 3.50
C LEU A 7 -31.83 -2.22 4.67
N VAL A 8 -32.02 -3.45 5.14
CA VAL A 8 -31.19 -4.05 6.20
C VAL A 8 -29.76 -4.27 5.71
N ALA A 9 -29.56 -4.73 4.47
CA ALA A 9 -28.24 -4.88 3.88
C ALA A 9 -27.51 -3.53 3.74
N PHE A 10 -28.21 -2.47 3.32
CA PHE A 10 -27.65 -1.12 3.23
C PHE A 10 -27.24 -0.56 4.60
N LEU A 11 -28.04 -0.84 5.64
CA LEU A 11 -27.77 -0.37 7.01
C LEU A 11 -26.58 -1.09 7.64
N LEU A 12 -26.41 -2.40 7.38
CA LEU A 12 -25.25 -3.18 7.82
C LEU A 12 -23.93 -2.75 7.16
N ILE A 13 -23.97 -2.36 5.87
CA ILE A 13 -22.79 -1.85 5.15
C ILE A 13 -22.41 -0.45 5.66
N GLY A 14 -23.40 0.39 6.00
CA GLY A 14 -23.17 1.73 6.54
C GLY A 14 -22.54 1.74 7.94
N THR A 15 -22.79 0.73 8.78
CA THR A 15 -22.16 0.63 10.10
C THR A 15 -20.73 0.11 10.05
N ALA A 16 -20.35 -0.65 9.02
CA ALA A 16 -19.01 -1.22 8.89
C ALA A 16 -17.94 -0.18 8.51
N THR A 17 -18.33 0.92 7.85
CA THR A 17 -17.39 1.98 7.42
C THR A 17 -17.02 2.94 8.56
N LEU A 18 -17.85 3.05 9.60
CA LEU A 18 -17.59 3.93 10.75
C LEU A 18 -16.50 3.37 11.70
N PHE A 19 -16.31 2.04 11.75
CA PHE A 19 -15.26 1.43 12.57
C PHE A 19 -13.89 1.32 11.88
N ALA A 20 -13.82 1.60 10.57
CA ALA A 20 -12.57 1.49 9.80
C ALA A 20 -11.73 2.79 9.78
N GLN A 21 -12.23 3.90 10.35
CA GLN A 21 -11.56 5.21 10.29
C GLN A 21 -10.66 5.52 11.50
N SER A 22 -10.46 4.57 12.41
CA SER A 22 -9.61 4.76 13.60
C SER A 22 -8.35 3.91 13.54
N ALA A 23 -7.67 3.89 12.39
CA ALA A 23 -6.23 3.65 12.38
C ALA A 23 -5.56 4.91 12.95
N VAL A 24 -5.61 5.05 14.28
CA VAL A 24 -4.75 5.98 14.99
C VAL A 24 -3.33 5.61 14.58
N ASN A 25 -2.68 6.49 13.81
CA ASN A 25 -1.30 6.33 13.37
C ASN A 25 -0.41 6.25 14.62
N SER A 26 -0.24 5.04 15.18
CA SER A 26 0.61 4.74 16.33
C SER A 26 2.02 5.28 16.12
N ASP A 27 2.47 5.28 14.87
CA ASP A 27 3.75 5.79 14.42
C ASP A 27 3.87 7.33 14.56
N SER A 28 2.75 8.05 14.51
CA SER A 28 2.72 9.49 14.77
C SER A 28 2.86 9.81 16.26
N VAL A 29 2.25 8.99 17.12
CA VAL A 29 2.23 9.22 18.57
C VAL A 29 3.61 9.02 19.19
N ALA A 30 4.33 7.95 18.84
CA ALA A 30 5.68 7.70 19.34
C ALA A 30 6.66 8.81 18.91
N TYR A 31 6.57 9.25 17.66
CA TYR A 31 7.35 10.37 17.13
C TYR A 31 7.08 11.68 17.88
N GLN A 32 5.81 12.01 18.13
CA GLN A 32 5.42 13.21 18.86
C GLN A 32 5.91 13.17 20.31
N LEU A 33 5.79 12.03 20.98
CA LEU A 33 6.28 11.83 22.34
C LEU A 33 7.80 12.05 22.43
N GLN A 34 8.55 11.52 21.45
CA GLN A 34 10.00 11.70 21.36
C GLN A 34 10.39 13.18 21.16
N ARG A 35 9.68 13.92 20.29
CA ARG A 35 9.91 15.37 20.12
C ARG A 35 9.60 16.15 21.39
N GLN A 36 8.52 15.80 22.09
CA GLN A 36 8.16 16.42 23.35
C GLN A 36 9.25 16.20 24.42
N LYS A 37 9.78 14.97 24.51
CA LYS A 37 10.90 14.64 25.40
C LYS A 37 12.13 15.51 25.10
N ILE A 38 12.53 15.62 23.83
CA ILE A 38 13.66 16.48 23.42
C ILE A 38 13.41 17.94 23.77
N ASN A 39 12.20 18.47 23.51
CA ASN A 39 11.85 19.84 23.86
C ASN A 39 11.92 20.11 25.37
N ASN A 40 11.50 19.16 26.19
CA ASN A 40 11.65 19.26 27.65
C ASN A 40 13.11 19.31 28.07
N MET A 41 13.98 18.49 27.45
CA MET A 41 15.42 18.51 27.70
C MET A 41 16.06 19.84 27.27
N LEU A 42 15.64 20.39 26.12
CA LEU A 42 16.09 21.70 25.64
C LEU A 42 15.65 22.83 26.57
N ALA A 43 14.43 22.78 27.11
CA ALA A 43 13.96 23.73 28.10
C ALA A 43 14.80 23.66 29.38
N ALA A 44 15.08 22.46 29.89
CA ALA A 44 15.94 22.25 31.04
C ALA A 44 17.38 22.75 30.80
N ARG A 45 17.93 22.51 29.60
CA ARG A 45 19.24 23.05 29.17
C ARG A 45 19.23 24.57 29.20
N LYS A 46 18.20 25.21 28.64
CA LYS A 46 18.07 26.67 28.62
C LYS A 46 18.07 27.26 30.03
N GLN A 47 17.36 26.63 30.97
CA GLN A 47 17.37 27.03 32.37
C GLN A 47 18.76 26.92 33.01
N LYS A 48 19.48 25.81 32.80
CA LYS A 48 20.86 25.64 33.30
C LYS A 48 21.82 26.65 32.69
N PHE A 49 21.65 26.98 31.41
CA PHE A 49 22.46 28.00 30.75
C PHE A 49 22.25 29.38 31.38
N GLY A 50 21.01 29.74 31.72
CA GLY A 50 20.74 30.98 32.47
C GLY A 50 21.40 30.99 33.86
N GLN A 51 21.43 29.85 34.57
CA GLN A 51 22.15 29.73 35.85
C GLN A 51 23.66 29.88 35.67
N TYR A 52 24.22 29.34 34.58
CA TYR A 52 25.62 29.50 34.24
C TYR A 52 25.97 30.97 34.00
N GLU A 53 25.17 31.68 33.19
CA GLU A 53 25.36 33.12 32.96
C GLU A 53 25.29 33.92 34.26
N GLN A 54 24.33 33.62 35.14
CA GLN A 54 24.25 34.27 36.44
C GLN A 54 25.49 33.97 37.31
N SER A 55 26.02 32.74 37.26
CA SER A 55 27.21 32.35 38.03
C SER A 55 28.50 33.04 37.55
N LEU A 56 28.60 33.37 36.25
CA LEU A 56 29.74 34.09 35.70
C LEU A 56 29.88 35.50 36.28
N GLY A 57 28.75 36.16 36.54
CA GLY A 57 28.70 37.49 37.16
C GLY A 57 28.90 37.51 38.67
N GLN A 58 29.01 36.36 39.34
CA GLN A 58 29.25 36.30 40.78
C GLN A 58 30.74 36.53 41.09
N HIS A 59 31.02 37.56 41.88
CA HIS A 59 32.36 37.89 42.33
C HIS A 59 32.33 38.07 43.85
N THR A 60 32.56 36.99 44.60
CA THR A 60 32.48 37.01 46.07
C THR A 60 33.82 37.30 46.74
N GLY A 61 34.87 37.58 45.97
CA GLY A 61 36.20 37.90 46.49
C GLY A 61 36.23 39.27 47.16
N ILE A 62 37.14 39.44 48.13
CA ILE A 62 37.28 40.64 48.97
C ILE A 62 37.49 41.93 48.14
N PHE A 63 37.96 41.83 46.90
CA PHE A 63 38.19 42.96 45.99
C PHE A 63 37.31 42.92 44.73
N GLY A 64 36.18 42.20 44.76
CA GLY A 64 35.33 42.01 43.58
C GLY A 64 35.96 41.10 42.50
N PHE A 65 36.96 40.30 42.87
CA PHE A 65 37.49 39.23 42.01
C PHE A 65 36.68 37.95 42.16
N GLN A 66 36.66 37.13 41.11
CA GLN A 66 36.15 35.77 41.19
C GLN A 66 37.01 34.93 42.14
N THR A 67 36.35 34.20 43.04
CA THR A 67 37.01 33.22 43.88
C THR A 67 37.14 31.87 43.17
N LYS A 68 38.00 30.98 43.69
CA LYS A 68 38.09 29.60 43.20
C LYS A 68 36.76 28.85 43.31
N ASP A 69 35.96 29.15 44.34
CA ASP A 69 34.67 28.50 44.55
C ASP A 69 33.62 28.99 43.52
N ASP A 70 33.65 30.28 43.15
CA ASP A 70 32.83 30.83 42.06
C ASP A 70 33.13 30.13 40.72
N ILE A 71 34.42 29.98 40.41
CA ILE A 71 34.88 29.28 39.19
C ILE A 71 34.50 27.80 39.22
N ARG A 72 34.64 27.13 40.37
CA ARG A 72 34.25 25.71 40.50
C ARG A 72 32.74 25.52 40.31
N ARG A 73 31.93 26.45 40.82
CA ARG A 73 30.47 26.44 40.65
C ARG A 73 30.09 26.58 39.18
N SER A 74 30.62 27.59 38.48
CA SER A 74 30.33 27.82 37.06
C SER A 74 30.81 26.67 36.17
N ALA A 75 31.99 26.10 36.44
CA ALA A 75 32.50 24.91 35.76
C ALA A 75 31.61 23.68 36.00
N GLY A 76 31.06 23.51 37.21
CA GLY A 76 30.11 22.45 37.53
C GLY A 76 28.82 22.55 36.72
N ILE A 77 28.25 23.76 36.62
CA ILE A 77 27.04 24.01 35.81
C ILE A 77 27.33 23.73 34.34
N LEU A 78 28.49 24.14 33.83
CA LEU A 78 28.90 23.89 32.44
C LEU A 78 29.05 22.40 32.14
N MET A 79 29.60 21.62 33.08
CA MET A 79 29.67 20.16 32.97
C MET A 79 28.28 19.52 32.91
N ASP A 80 27.33 20.02 33.70
CA ASP A 80 25.96 19.52 33.68
C ASP A 80 25.18 19.90 32.42
N ILE A 81 25.49 21.06 31.82
CA ILE A 81 25.02 21.43 30.49
C ILE A 81 25.57 20.45 29.45
N ALA A 82 26.88 20.20 29.44
CA ALA A 82 27.50 19.28 28.50
C ALA A 82 26.92 17.85 28.59
N LYS A 83 26.67 17.34 29.79
CA LYS A 83 25.96 16.05 29.98
C LYS A 83 24.54 16.06 29.43
N THR A 84 23.83 17.18 29.61
CA THR A 84 22.47 17.35 29.07
C THR A 84 22.52 17.36 27.54
N ASP A 85 23.54 17.98 26.95
CA ASP A 85 23.74 18.05 25.50
C ASP A 85 24.02 16.66 24.90
N ASP A 86 24.89 15.88 25.53
CA ASP A 86 25.13 14.48 25.11
C ASP A 86 23.84 13.64 25.15
N ALA A 87 23.02 13.81 26.18
CA ALA A 87 21.73 13.15 26.26
C ALA A 87 20.77 13.63 25.14
N ILE A 88 20.71 14.93 24.86
CA ILE A 88 19.89 15.49 23.76
C ILE A 88 20.34 14.91 22.41
N PHE A 89 21.65 14.80 22.16
CA PHE A 89 22.18 14.25 20.92
C PHE A 89 21.78 12.78 20.72
N LYS A 90 21.77 11.96 21.79
CA LYS A 90 21.29 10.58 21.72
C LYS A 90 19.82 10.51 21.32
N GLU A 91 18.98 11.33 21.94
CA GLU A 91 17.54 11.36 21.66
C GLU A 91 17.23 11.89 20.24
N LEU A 92 18.01 12.86 19.75
CA LEU A 92 17.93 13.35 18.38
C LEU A 92 18.35 12.29 17.36
N LYS A 93 19.39 11.50 17.66
CA LYS A 93 19.81 10.38 16.82
C LYS A 93 18.71 9.34 16.68
N ILE A 94 18.07 8.97 17.79
CA ILE A 94 16.92 8.04 17.79
C ILE A 94 15.77 8.61 16.91
N LEU A 95 15.48 9.91 17.03
CA LEU A 95 14.45 10.57 16.21
C LEU A 95 14.78 10.52 14.72
N LEU A 96 16.05 10.68 14.35
CA LEU A 96 16.51 10.64 12.96
C LEU A 96 16.45 9.22 12.39
N GLU A 97 16.93 8.22 13.16
CA GLU A 97 16.84 6.81 12.79
C GLU A 97 15.40 6.37 12.57
N TYR A 98 14.48 6.83 13.42
CA TYR A 98 13.04 6.57 13.26
C TYR A 98 12.48 7.13 11.95
N ARG A 99 12.85 8.37 11.58
CA ARG A 99 12.44 8.98 10.31
C ARG A 99 12.99 8.20 9.12
N ASP A 100 14.26 7.81 9.19
CA ASP A 100 14.93 7.08 8.11
C ASP A 100 14.34 5.67 7.95
N PHE A 101 13.93 5.04 9.05
CA PHE A 101 13.17 3.78 9.04
C PHE A 101 11.82 3.93 8.33
N LEU A 102 11.03 4.95 8.69
CA LEU A 102 9.75 5.22 8.03
C LEU A 102 9.91 5.47 6.53
N GLN A 103 10.95 6.23 6.14
CA GLN A 103 11.23 6.48 4.73
C GLN A 103 11.54 5.18 3.97
N LYS A 104 12.35 4.29 4.55
CA LYS A 104 12.62 2.96 3.96
C LYS A 104 11.38 2.09 3.88
N GLN A 105 10.51 2.14 4.89
CA GLN A 105 9.26 1.40 4.91
C GLN A 105 8.31 1.88 3.80
N ILE A 106 8.20 3.19 3.60
CA ILE A 106 7.39 3.76 2.51
C ILE A 106 7.95 3.34 1.15
N GLN A 107 9.28 3.41 0.96
CA GLN A 107 9.91 3.04 -0.30
C GLN A 107 9.75 1.54 -0.62
N SER A 108 9.96 0.67 0.37
CA SER A 108 9.78 -0.78 0.21
C SER A 108 8.32 -1.13 -0.08
N HIS A 109 7.38 -0.55 0.66
CA HIS A 109 5.95 -0.77 0.41
C HIS A 109 5.51 -0.30 -0.98
N SER A 110 6.06 0.82 -1.47
CA SER A 110 5.83 1.29 -2.83
C SER A 110 6.36 0.30 -3.87
N HIS A 111 7.58 -0.20 -3.69
CA HIS A 111 8.17 -1.20 -4.59
C HIS A 111 7.41 -2.53 -4.59
N GLU A 112 6.98 -3.01 -3.42
CA GLU A 112 6.15 -4.22 -3.30
C GLU A 112 4.82 -4.05 -4.03
N THR A 113 4.17 -2.89 -3.86
CA THR A 113 2.90 -2.57 -4.53
C THR A 113 3.07 -2.50 -6.03
N GLU A 114 4.13 -1.86 -6.52
CA GLU A 114 4.44 -1.79 -7.95
C GLU A 114 4.72 -3.17 -8.55
N SER A 115 5.52 -4.00 -7.86
CA SER A 115 5.78 -5.38 -8.27
C SER A 115 4.49 -6.18 -8.35
N ALA A 116 3.66 -6.14 -7.29
CA ALA A 116 2.38 -6.83 -7.26
C ALA A 116 1.46 -6.37 -8.40
N ASN A 117 1.38 -5.06 -8.65
CA ASN A 117 0.58 -4.52 -9.75
C ASN A 117 1.10 -5.00 -11.12
N SER A 118 2.41 -5.03 -11.31
CA SER A 118 3.02 -5.57 -12.53
C SER A 118 2.68 -7.06 -12.74
N ASP A 119 2.64 -7.84 -11.67
CA ASP A 119 2.31 -9.27 -11.73
C ASP A 119 0.82 -9.47 -12.00
N TYR A 120 -0.06 -8.66 -11.39
CA TYR A 120 -1.48 -8.65 -11.74
C TYR A 120 -1.70 -8.31 -13.22
N LEU A 121 -0.98 -7.33 -13.76
CA LEU A 121 -1.06 -6.98 -15.18
C LEU A 121 -0.65 -8.15 -16.09
N LYS A 122 0.42 -8.88 -15.75
CA LYS A 122 0.83 -10.09 -16.48
C LYS A 122 -0.27 -11.16 -16.46
N VAL A 123 -0.87 -11.40 -15.29
CA VAL A 123 -1.96 -12.37 -15.13
C VAL A 123 -3.17 -11.95 -15.96
N ILE A 124 -3.56 -10.68 -15.92
CA ILE A 124 -4.67 -10.15 -16.73
C ILE A 124 -4.38 -10.33 -18.22
N ALA A 125 -3.18 -9.99 -18.69
CA ALA A 125 -2.79 -10.16 -20.09
C ALA A 125 -2.86 -11.63 -20.53
N HIS A 126 -2.36 -12.54 -19.69
CA HIS A 126 -2.43 -13.98 -19.95
C HIS A 126 -3.88 -14.48 -20.01
N LEU A 127 -4.76 -14.03 -19.09
CA LEU A 127 -6.19 -14.37 -19.11
C LEU A 127 -6.90 -13.82 -20.35
N GLN A 128 -6.53 -12.63 -20.83
CA GLN A 128 -7.05 -12.08 -22.07
C GLN A 128 -6.63 -12.91 -23.29
N GLN A 129 -5.36 -13.34 -23.33
CA GLN A 129 -4.85 -14.21 -24.40
C GLN A 129 -5.53 -15.59 -24.38
N GLN A 130 -5.77 -16.17 -23.20
CA GLN A 130 -6.50 -17.42 -23.10
C GLN A 130 -7.95 -17.25 -23.57
N ASN A 131 -8.62 -16.17 -23.18
CA ASN A 131 -9.97 -15.87 -23.63
C ASN A 131 -10.05 -15.70 -25.15
N SER A 132 -9.10 -14.98 -25.76
CA SER A 132 -9.09 -14.80 -27.22
C SER A 132 -8.87 -16.13 -27.94
N LYS A 133 -7.95 -16.96 -27.45
CA LYS A 133 -7.73 -18.33 -27.98
C LYS A 133 -8.97 -19.20 -27.83
N LEU A 134 -9.65 -19.16 -26.68
CA LEU A 134 -10.84 -19.96 -26.43
C LEU A 134 -12.00 -19.53 -27.35
N LYS A 135 -12.18 -18.22 -27.56
CA LYS A 135 -13.14 -17.67 -28.52
C LYS A 135 -12.82 -18.11 -29.96
N GLN A 136 -11.55 -18.08 -30.37
CA GLN A 136 -11.14 -18.56 -31.68
C GLN A 136 -11.37 -20.08 -31.86
N GLN A 137 -11.16 -20.86 -30.81
CA GLN A 137 -11.45 -22.30 -30.84
C GLN A 137 -12.96 -22.58 -30.94
N LEU A 138 -13.79 -21.80 -30.23
CA LEU A 138 -15.25 -21.89 -30.34
C LEU A 138 -15.73 -21.55 -31.75
N THR A 139 -15.29 -20.42 -32.32
CA THR A 139 -15.70 -20.05 -33.69
C THR A 139 -15.24 -21.05 -34.74
N ALA A 140 -14.01 -21.57 -34.62
CA ALA A 140 -13.51 -22.62 -35.49
C ALA A 140 -14.30 -23.93 -35.34
N SER A 141 -14.74 -24.28 -34.13
CA SER A 141 -15.59 -25.44 -33.87
C SER A 141 -16.99 -25.28 -34.47
N GLU A 142 -17.61 -24.12 -34.27
CA GLU A 142 -18.91 -23.79 -34.85
C GLU A 142 -18.89 -23.81 -36.38
N GLN A 143 -17.84 -23.26 -37.00
CA GLN A 143 -17.63 -23.32 -38.45
C GLN A 143 -17.46 -24.76 -38.96
N ARG A 144 -16.75 -25.61 -38.23
CA ARG A 144 -16.61 -27.03 -38.58
C ARG A 144 -17.95 -27.77 -38.50
N LEU A 145 -18.74 -27.48 -37.47
CA LEU A 145 -20.07 -28.06 -37.30
C LEU A 145 -21.02 -27.61 -38.41
N SER A 146 -21.05 -26.32 -38.76
CA SER A 146 -21.92 -25.80 -39.83
C SER A 146 -21.52 -26.33 -41.20
N THR A 147 -20.22 -26.44 -41.48
CA THR A 147 -19.71 -27.04 -42.72
C THR A 147 -20.10 -28.52 -42.81
N ARG A 148 -19.95 -29.27 -41.72
CA ARG A 148 -20.34 -30.68 -41.65
C ARG A 148 -21.85 -30.87 -41.86
N GLN A 149 -22.67 -30.04 -41.24
CA GLN A 149 -24.13 -30.03 -41.44
C GLN A 149 -24.50 -29.74 -42.90
N THR A 150 -23.87 -28.73 -43.50
CA THR A 150 -24.09 -28.37 -44.92
C THR A 150 -23.75 -29.53 -45.85
N ILE A 151 -22.60 -30.20 -45.62
CA ILE A 151 -22.19 -31.38 -46.41
C ILE A 151 -23.22 -32.51 -46.27
N PHE A 152 -23.70 -32.81 -45.06
CA PHE A 152 -24.71 -33.84 -44.86
C PHE A 152 -26.03 -33.53 -45.60
N VAL A 153 -26.48 -32.27 -45.58
CA VAL A 153 -27.69 -31.84 -46.31
C VAL A 153 -27.52 -32.04 -47.82
N ILE A 154 -26.36 -31.66 -48.38
CA ILE A 154 -26.06 -31.85 -49.81
C ILE A 154 -26.07 -33.34 -50.18
N VAL A 155 -25.43 -34.19 -49.38
CA VAL A 155 -25.37 -35.65 -49.65
C VAL A 155 -26.77 -36.26 -49.63
N ILE A 156 -27.61 -35.91 -48.66
CA ILE A 156 -28.99 -36.40 -48.58
C ILE A 156 -29.79 -35.95 -49.80
N LEU A 157 -29.63 -34.70 -50.24
CA LEU A 157 -30.33 -34.14 -51.39
C LEU A 157 -29.91 -34.85 -52.69
N PHE A 158 -28.61 -35.10 -52.89
CA PHE A 158 -28.10 -35.88 -54.02
C PHE A 158 -28.58 -37.33 -54.01
N MET A 159 -28.64 -37.96 -52.83
CA MET A 159 -29.15 -39.32 -52.69
C MET A 159 -30.65 -39.38 -53.02
N GLY A 160 -31.45 -38.44 -52.53
CA GLY A 160 -32.87 -38.32 -52.89
C GLY A 160 -33.09 -38.08 -54.39
N ALA A 161 -32.32 -37.18 -55.00
CA ALA A 161 -32.39 -36.88 -56.42
C ALA A 161 -32.01 -38.09 -57.30
N SER A 162 -30.99 -38.85 -56.91
CA SER A 162 -30.57 -40.06 -57.65
C SER A 162 -31.60 -41.19 -57.57
N ILE A 163 -32.24 -41.39 -56.42
CA ILE A 163 -33.35 -42.34 -56.24
C ILE A 163 -34.55 -41.94 -57.12
N LEU A 164 -34.93 -40.65 -57.12
CA LEU A 164 -36.01 -40.15 -57.98
C LEU A 164 -35.68 -40.37 -59.46
N LEU A 165 -34.46 -40.06 -59.90
CA LEU A 165 -34.04 -40.24 -61.29
C LEU A 165 -34.09 -41.72 -61.72
N LEU A 166 -33.67 -42.65 -60.85
CA LEU A 166 -33.78 -44.09 -61.10
C LEU A 166 -35.24 -44.55 -61.18
N MET A 167 -36.14 -44.03 -60.33
CA MET A 167 -37.57 -44.33 -60.42
C MET A 167 -38.19 -43.80 -61.72
N PHE A 168 -37.85 -42.56 -62.13
CA PHE A 168 -38.32 -41.98 -63.40
C PHE A 168 -37.77 -42.70 -64.64
N ARG A 169 -36.57 -43.27 -64.58
CA ARG A 169 -36.04 -44.13 -65.66
C ARG A 169 -36.76 -45.46 -65.74
N LYS A 170 -37.07 -46.08 -64.60
CA LYS A 170 -37.76 -47.39 -64.55
C LYS A 170 -39.20 -47.32 -65.07
N THR A 171 -39.89 -46.20 -64.89
CA THR A 171 -41.26 -46.00 -65.41
C THR A 171 -41.31 -45.77 -66.93
N ARG A 172 -40.24 -45.26 -67.57
CA ARG A 172 -40.18 -45.14 -69.05
C ARG A 172 -39.87 -46.45 -69.79
N VAL A 173 -39.26 -47.43 -69.13
CA VAL A 173 -38.88 -48.73 -69.76
C VAL A 173 -40.04 -49.74 -69.75
N LYS A 174 -41.16 -49.42 -69.08
CA LYS A 174 -42.37 -50.26 -69.01
C LYS A 174 -43.59 -49.67 -69.74
N ALA A 175 -43.39 -48.63 -70.56
CA ALA A 175 -44.43 -48.08 -71.44
C ALA A 175 -44.22 -48.60 -72.86
#